data_AF-A0A8B3RGA8-F1
#
_entry.id   AF-A0A8B3RGA8-F1
#
_cell.length_a   1.000
_cell.length_b   1.000
_cell.length_c   1.000
_cell.angle_alpha   90.00
_cell.angle_beta   90.00
_cell.angle_gamma   90.00
#
_symmetry.space_group_name_H-M   'P 1'
#
loop_
_entity.id
_entity.type
_entity.pdbx_description
1 polymer ?
#
loop_
_entity_poly.entity_id
_entity_poly.type
_entity_poly.pdbx_seq_one_letter_code
_entity_poly.pdbx_strand_id
1 'polypeptide(L)'
;MLSHMMVTAKLRPELWELIATGVKRWELRYGEYVCTPDVFQFIHPDTRMILGYARIVDEVRLVDWTPGLLAQLGTVDVELVEALFKDRRMPVHAYHVIPVEVGELLDGFARRVGDDMALNRELLRGDGKVV
;
A
#
# COMPACT_ATOMS: atom_id res chain seq x y z
N MET A 1 8.72 -14.99 8.46
CA MET A 1 8.88 -14.70 7.02
C MET A 1 7.77 -13.75 6.61
N LEU A 2 8.03 -12.44 6.59
CA LEU A 2 7.10 -11.44 6.06
C LEU A 2 7.54 -11.18 4.61
N SER A 3 6.92 -11.89 3.66
CA SER A 3 7.01 -11.52 2.25
C SER A 3 6.48 -10.11 2.12
N HIS A 4 7.28 -9.17 1.57
CA HIS A 4 6.73 -7.84 1.34
C HIS A 4 5.60 -7.97 0.33
N MET A 5 4.36 -7.71 0.77
CA MET A 5 3.21 -7.86 -0.09
C MET A 5 2.92 -6.53 -0.77
N MET A 6 3.09 -6.52 -2.08
CA MET A 6 2.67 -5.43 -2.93
C MET A 6 1.24 -5.72 -3.40
N VAL A 7 0.37 -4.72 -3.29
CA VAL A 7 -0.97 -4.78 -3.85
C VAL A 7 -1.12 -3.73 -4.94
N THR A 8 -1.63 -4.14 -6.10
CA THR A 8 -1.98 -3.22 -7.17
C THR A 8 -3.37 -2.62 -6.93
N ALA A 9 -3.45 -1.31 -6.84
CA ALA A 9 -4.69 -0.58 -6.57
C ALA A 9 -4.97 0.45 -7.66
N LYS A 10 -6.22 0.55 -8.10
CA LYS A 10 -6.64 1.60 -9.04
C LYS A 10 -6.75 2.93 -8.32
N LEU A 11 -6.20 3.98 -8.92
CA LEU A 11 -6.25 5.35 -8.40
C LEU A 11 -6.32 6.33 -9.58
N ARG A 12 -7.12 7.38 -9.44
CA ARG A 12 -7.15 8.44 -10.47
C ARG A 12 -5.86 9.25 -10.44
N PRO A 13 -5.29 9.66 -11.59
CA PRO A 13 -4.01 10.39 -11.63
C PRO A 13 -3.95 11.60 -10.72
N GLU A 14 -5.01 12.39 -10.65
CA GLU A 14 -5.08 13.58 -9.79
C GLU A 14 -4.96 13.26 -8.29
N LEU A 15 -5.41 12.07 -7.87
CA LEU A 15 -5.26 11.63 -6.48
C LEU A 15 -3.85 11.09 -6.19
N TRP A 16 -3.19 10.52 -7.21
CA TRP A 16 -1.79 10.13 -7.10
C TRP A 16 -0.90 11.36 -6.91
N GLU A 17 -1.11 12.42 -7.68
CA GLU A 17 -0.33 13.68 -7.53
C GLU A 17 -0.41 14.25 -6.11
N LEU A 18 -1.58 14.16 -5.46
CA LEU A 18 -1.74 14.58 -4.07
C LEU A 18 -0.94 13.70 -3.09
N ILE A 19 -0.81 12.40 -3.36
CA ILE A 19 0.02 11.50 -2.55
C ILE A 19 1.50 11.79 -2.81
N ALA A 20 1.91 11.91 -4.06
CA ALA A 20 3.29 12.17 -4.48
C ALA A 20 3.82 13.49 -3.90
N THR A 21 2.97 14.51 -3.79
CA THR A 21 3.31 15.81 -3.18
C THR A 21 3.12 15.87 -1.66
N GLY A 22 2.66 14.77 -1.04
CA GLY A 22 2.45 14.66 0.41
C GLY A 22 1.26 15.45 0.97
N VAL A 23 0.43 16.03 0.09
CA VAL A 23 -0.82 16.71 0.45
C VAL A 23 -1.83 15.70 0.99
N LYS A 24 -1.99 14.58 0.29
CA LYS A 24 -2.82 13.45 0.71
C LYS A 24 -1.94 12.38 1.35
N ARG A 25 -2.19 12.07 2.62
CA ARG A 25 -1.40 11.07 3.37
C ARG A 25 -2.15 9.78 3.66
N TRP A 26 -3.47 9.80 3.57
CA TRP A 26 -4.31 8.64 3.86
C TRP A 26 -4.98 8.12 2.59
N GLU A 27 -4.76 6.85 2.29
CA GLU A 27 -5.46 6.13 1.23
C GLU A 27 -6.61 5.31 1.79
N LEU A 28 -7.80 5.45 1.19
CA LEU A 28 -9.03 4.86 1.73
C LEU A 28 -9.50 3.70 0.87
N ARG A 29 -9.79 2.54 1.46
CA ARG A 29 -10.30 1.36 0.75
C ARG A 29 -11.40 0.63 1.53
N TYR A 30 -12.32 0.02 0.79
CA TYR A 30 -13.29 -0.94 1.36
C TYR A 30 -12.68 -2.32 1.56
N GLY A 31 -13.24 -3.05 2.53
CA GLY A 31 -13.14 -4.51 2.62
C GLY A 31 -11.91 -5.03 3.37
N GLU A 32 -12.02 -6.28 3.81
CA GLU A 32 -10.97 -6.99 4.53
C GLU A 32 -9.80 -7.30 3.59
N TYR A 33 -8.70 -6.57 3.71
CA TYR A 33 -7.46 -7.02 3.10
C TYR A 33 -6.90 -8.18 3.92
N VAL A 34 -6.77 -9.33 3.24
CA VAL A 34 -6.06 -10.50 3.74
C VAL A 34 -4.57 -10.12 3.74
N CYS A 35 -4.11 -9.68 4.91
CA CYS A 35 -2.79 -9.14 5.23
C CYS A 35 -2.56 -7.69 4.83
N THR A 36 -2.05 -6.90 5.79
CA THR A 36 -1.52 -5.55 5.63
C THR A 36 -0.46 -5.58 4.53
N PRO A 37 -0.75 -5.05 3.33
CA PRO A 37 0.29 -4.95 2.31
C PRO A 37 1.34 -3.96 2.81
N ASP A 38 2.58 -4.11 2.36
CA ASP A 38 3.64 -3.16 2.68
C ASP A 38 3.67 -2.00 1.68
N VAL A 39 3.19 -2.24 0.45
CA VAL A 39 3.28 -1.29 -0.66
C VAL A 39 2.03 -1.34 -1.52
N PHE A 40 1.46 -0.17 -1.81
CA PHE A 40 0.56 0.04 -2.93
C PHE A 40 1.36 0.29 -4.21
N GLN A 41 1.02 -0.43 -5.28
CA GLN A 41 1.29 -0.01 -6.64
C GLN A 41 0.02 0.63 -7.20
N PHE A 42 0.03 1.94 -7.43
CA PHE A 42 -1.11 2.64 -8.02
C PHE A 42 -1.07 2.57 -9.55
N ILE A 43 -2.21 2.24 -10.14
CA ILE A 43 -2.40 2.22 -11.58
C ILE A 43 -3.60 3.07 -12.00
N HIS A 44 -3.52 3.63 -13.20
CA HIS A 44 -4.63 4.35 -13.82
C HIS A 44 -5.85 3.41 -13.96
N PRO A 45 -7.08 3.85 -13.63
CA PRO A 45 -8.25 2.98 -13.63
C PRO A 45 -8.57 2.35 -14.99
N ASP A 46 -8.39 3.14 -16.06
CA ASP A 46 -8.69 2.74 -17.44
C ASP A 46 -7.49 2.18 -18.21
N THR A 47 -6.39 2.94 -18.30
CA THR A 47 -5.20 2.53 -19.09
C THR A 47 -4.33 1.49 -18.39
N ARG A 48 -4.48 1.32 -17.07
CA ARG A 48 -3.63 0.46 -16.22
C ARG A 48 -2.15 0.86 -16.21
N MET A 49 -1.80 2.05 -16.71
CA MET A 49 -0.45 2.60 -16.56
C MET A 49 -0.11 2.76 -15.08
N ILE A 50 1.12 2.40 -14.71
CA ILE A 50 1.63 2.62 -13.36
C ILE A 50 1.75 4.12 -13.12
N LEU A 51 1.10 4.59 -12.06
CA LEU A 51 1.17 5.98 -11.61
C LEU A 51 2.33 6.14 -10.62
N GLY A 52 2.49 5.19 -9.71
CA GLY A 52 3.61 5.14 -8.78
C GLY A 52 3.38 4.17 -7.64
N TYR A 53 4.21 4.28 -6.61
CA TYR A 53 4.25 3.36 -5.49
C TYR A 53 4.20 4.13 -4.17
N ALA A 54 3.51 3.57 -3.18
CA ALA A 54 3.53 4.12 -1.83
C ALA A 54 3.63 3.02 -0.78
N ARG A 55 4.50 3.21 0.20
CA ARG A 55 4.65 2.32 1.35
C ARG A 55 3.51 2.61 2.34
N ILE A 56 2.93 1.55 2.89
CA ILE A 56 1.98 1.65 3.98
C ILE A 56 2.79 1.66 5.29
N VAL A 57 2.60 2.69 6.11
CA VAL A 57 3.32 2.84 7.38
C VAL A 57 2.40 2.70 8.59
N ASP A 58 1.10 2.87 8.42
CA ASP A 58 0.09 2.70 9.46
C ASP A 58 -1.27 2.39 8.82
N GLU A 59 -2.18 1.81 9.60
CA GLU A 59 -3.54 1.48 9.18
C GLU A 59 -4.53 1.74 10.31
N VAL A 60 -5.63 2.43 9.98
CA VAL A 60 -6.77 2.60 10.87
C VAL A 60 -8.03 2.02 10.22
N ARG A 61 -8.68 1.09 10.92
CA ARG A 61 -9.99 0.56 10.53
C ARG A 61 -11.10 1.44 11.11
N LEU A 62 -11.90 2.05 10.24
CA LEU A 62 -13.02 2.91 10.59
C LEU A 62 -14.33 2.12 10.44
N VAL A 63 -15.00 1.85 11.56
CA VAL A 63 -16.28 1.10 11.58
C VAL A 63 -17.48 2.04 11.51
N ASP A 64 -17.41 3.19 12.19
CA ASP A 64 -18.49 4.19 12.26
C ASP A 64 -18.05 5.51 11.60
N TRP A 65 -17.88 5.48 10.27
CA TRP A 65 -17.38 6.64 9.52
C TRP A 65 -18.50 7.46 8.89
N THR A 66 -18.24 8.76 8.73
CA THR A 66 -19.11 9.70 8.00
C THR A 66 -18.46 10.07 6.67
N PRO A 67 -19.21 10.50 5.64
CA PRO A 67 -18.58 10.88 4.38
C PRO A 67 -17.69 12.12 4.54
N GLY A 68 -18.04 13.05 5.44
CA GLY A 68 -17.19 14.19 5.80
C GLY A 68 -15.85 13.78 6.41
N LEU A 69 -15.84 12.78 7.30
CA LEU A 69 -14.59 12.25 7.87
C LEU A 69 -13.68 11.68 6.78
N LEU A 70 -14.24 10.85 5.90
CA LEU A 70 -13.47 10.26 4.80
C LEU A 70 -13.02 11.30 3.78
N ALA A 71 -13.80 12.35 3.54
CA ALA A 71 -13.42 13.45 2.66
C ALA A 71 -12.19 14.18 3.22
N GLN A 72 -12.19 14.46 4.52
CA GLN A 72 -11.04 15.07 5.21
C GLN A 72 -9.80 14.18 5.17
N LEU A 73 -9.90 12.92 5.59
CA LEU A 73 -8.77 11.98 5.56
C LEU A 73 -8.26 11.77 4.13
N GLY A 74 -9.20 11.58 3.20
CA GLY A 74 -8.91 11.33 1.80
C GLY A 74 -8.39 12.56 1.06
N THR A 75 -8.49 13.77 1.62
CA THR A 75 -8.19 15.04 0.95
C THR A 75 -8.93 15.13 -0.39
N VAL A 76 -10.22 14.85 -0.36
CA VAL A 76 -11.12 14.84 -1.53
C VAL A 76 -12.48 15.42 -1.16
N ASP A 77 -13.26 15.76 -2.18
CA ASP A 77 -14.62 16.26 -1.99
C ASP A 77 -15.57 15.19 -1.44
N VAL A 78 -16.57 15.64 -0.68
CA VAL A 78 -17.58 14.76 -0.06
C VAL A 78 -18.37 14.01 -1.12
N GLU A 79 -18.69 14.65 -2.25
CA GLU A 79 -19.44 14.06 -3.35
C GLU A 79 -18.70 12.87 -3.95
N LEU A 80 -17.36 12.94 -4.06
CA LEU A 80 -16.55 11.82 -4.51
C LEU A 80 -16.61 10.66 -3.51
N VAL A 81 -16.52 10.98 -2.21
CA VAL A 81 -16.64 9.96 -1.16
C VAL A 81 -18.00 9.28 -1.24
N GLU A 82 -19.09 10.02 -1.41
CA GLU A 82 -20.43 9.43 -1.53
C GLU A 82 -20.59 8.59 -2.80
N ALA A 83 -19.91 8.97 -3.89
CA ALA A 83 -19.89 8.17 -5.12
C ALA A 83 -19.12 6.85 -4.95
N LEU A 84 -18.03 6.84 -4.19
CA LEU A 84 -17.15 5.68 -4.02
C LEU A 84 -17.53 4.78 -2.84
N PHE A 85 -18.00 5.38 -1.74
CA PHE A 85 -18.28 4.72 -0.47
C PHE A 85 -19.79 4.73 -0.14
N LYS A 86 -20.52 3.80 -0.76
CA LYS A 86 -21.99 3.71 -0.69
C LYS A 86 -22.53 2.87 0.48
N ASP A 87 -21.86 1.78 0.86
CA ASP A 87 -22.33 0.94 1.97
C ASP A 87 -21.71 1.43 3.29
N ARG A 88 -22.53 2.08 4.12
CA ARG A 88 -22.15 2.61 5.44
C ARG A 88 -21.89 1.54 6.49
N ARG A 89 -22.29 0.30 6.24
CA ARG A 89 -22.07 -0.83 7.15
C ARG A 89 -20.72 -1.49 6.93
N MET A 90 -20.08 -1.21 5.79
CA MET A 90 -18.74 -1.73 5.51
C MET A 90 -17.68 -0.84 6.18
N PRO A 91 -16.75 -1.43 6.94
CA PRO A 91 -15.62 -0.68 7.47
C PRO A 91 -14.76 -0.16 6.33
N VAL A 92 -14.17 1.01 6.56
CA VAL A 92 -13.20 1.63 5.66
C VAL A 92 -11.83 1.56 6.30
N HIS A 93 -10.86 1.09 5.54
CA HIS A 93 -9.47 1.08 5.95
C HIS A 93 -8.81 2.36 5.45
N ALA A 94 -8.23 3.12 6.37
CA ALA A 94 -7.41 4.28 6.09
C ALA A 94 -5.94 3.89 6.27
N TYR A 95 -5.20 3.83 5.17
CA TYR A 95 -3.78 3.50 5.14
C TYR A 95 -2.98 4.79 5.12
N HIS A 96 -2.11 5.00 6.11
CA HIS A 96 -1.12 6.06 6.03
C HIS A 96 -0.07 5.63 5.02
N VAL A 97 0.07 6.40 3.94
CA VAL A 97 0.94 6.07 2.82
C VAL A 97 2.01 7.13 2.64
N ILE A 98 3.22 6.67 2.29
CA ILE A 98 4.36 7.53 1.93
C ILE A 98 4.80 7.14 0.52
N PRO A 99 4.87 8.07 -0.45
CA PRO A 99 5.35 7.77 -1.79
C PRO A 99 6.78 7.21 -1.72
N VAL A 100 7.10 6.25 -2.59
CA VAL A 100 8.42 5.62 -2.63
C VAL A 100 9.00 5.80 -4.03
N GLU A 101 10.26 6.25 -4.06
CA GLU A 101 11.04 6.28 -5.29
C GLU A 101 11.34 4.86 -5.76
N VAL A 102 11.23 4.60 -7.06
CA VAL A 102 11.42 3.24 -7.62
C VAL A 102 12.81 2.69 -7.28
N GLY A 103 13.82 3.56 -7.21
CA GLY A 103 15.17 3.17 -6.77
C GLY A 103 15.19 2.58 -5.35
N GLU A 104 14.46 3.17 -4.41
CA GLU A 104 14.40 2.69 -3.03
C GLU A 104 13.69 1.33 -2.91
N LEU A 105 12.69 1.07 -3.76
CA LEU A 105 12.03 -0.25 -3.84
C LEU A 105 12.97 -1.32 -4.36
N LEU A 106 13.73 -1.00 -5.42
CA LEU A 106 14.71 -1.92 -6.00
C LEU A 106 15.87 -2.19 -5.03
N ASP A 107 16.34 -1.19 -4.29
CA ASP A 107 17.38 -1.35 -3.28
C ASP A 107 16.93 -2.20 -2.09
N GLY A 108 15.66 -2.07 -1.68
CA GLY A 108 15.05 -2.93 -0.67
C GLY A 108 14.96 -4.38 -1.13
N PHE A 109 14.57 -4.60 -2.39
CA PHE A 109 14.52 -5.93 -3.00
C PHE A 109 15.92 -6.56 -3.15
N ALA A 110 16.89 -5.79 -3.66
CA ALA A 110 18.27 -6.27 -3.88
C ALA A 110 18.97 -6.65 -2.57
N ARG A 111 18.80 -5.86 -1.50
CA ARG A 111 19.32 -6.21 -0.16
C ARG A 111 18.72 -7.51 0.35
N ARG A 112 17.42 -7.71 0.23
CA ARG A 112 16.77 -8.96 0.65
C ARG A 112 17.24 -10.17 -0.14
N VAL A 113 17.35 -10.08 -1.47
CA VAL A 113 17.88 -11.19 -2.28
C VAL A 113 19.33 -11.50 -1.87
N GLY A 114 20.12 -10.46 -1.58
CA GLY A 114 21.46 -10.62 -1.01
C GLY A 114 21.47 -11.34 0.34
N ASP A 115 20.60 -10.93 1.27
CA ASP A 115 20.47 -11.50 2.61
C ASP A 115 19.95 -12.94 2.57
N ASP A 116 18.94 -13.24 1.75
CA ASP A 116 18.41 -14.60 1.54
C ASP A 116 19.46 -15.50 0.88
N MET A 117 20.28 -14.97 -0.04
CA MET A 117 21.42 -15.72 -0.61
C MET A 117 22.55 -15.93 0.40
N ALA A 118 22.79 -14.96 1.29
CA ALA A 118 23.78 -15.09 2.37
C ALA A 118 23.33 -16.14 3.39
N LEU A 119 22.07 -16.11 3.82
CA LEU A 119 21.46 -17.10 4.71
C LEU A 119 21.51 -18.51 4.10
N ASN A 120 21.18 -18.66 2.82
CA ASN A 120 21.28 -19.94 2.12
C ASN A 120 22.73 -20.43 2.01
N ARG A 121 23.72 -19.53 1.85
CA ARG A 121 25.14 -19.91 1.85
C ARG A 121 25.63 -20.33 3.23
N GLU A 122 25.15 -19.70 4.30
CA GLU A 122 25.47 -20.11 5.68
C GLU A 122 24.84 -21.45 6.03
N LEU A 123 23.59 -21.71 5.63
CA LEU A 123 22.93 -23.02 5.77
C LEU A 123 23.63 -24.13 4.97
N LEU A 124 24.15 -23.82 3.78
CA LEU A 124 24.95 -24.77 2.99
C LEU A 124 26.38 -24.98 3.52
N ARG A 125 26.89 -24.06 4.35
CA ARG A 125 28.21 -24.17 5.00
C ARG A 125 28.13 -24.81 6.39
N GLY A 126 26.98 -24.66 7.06
CA GLY A 126 26.67 -25.24 8.36
C GLY A 126 25.72 -26.42 8.24
N ASP A 127 26.11 -27.46 7.51
CA ASP A 127 25.95 -28.85 7.96
C ASP A 127 26.41 -29.83 6.87
N GLY A 128 27.65 -30.28 7.04
CA GLY A 128 28.05 -31.61 6.62
C GLY A 128 27.42 -32.71 7.49
N LYS A 129 26.15 -32.58 7.91
CA LYS A 129 25.37 -33.64 8.56
C LYS A 129 23.88 -33.52 8.21
N VAL A 130 23.46 -34.40 7.30
CA VAL A 130 22.09 -34.86 7.18
C VAL A 130 21.74 -35.66 8.43
N VAL A 131 20.70 -35.25 9.17
CA VAL A 131 19.88 -36.13 10.02
C VAL A 131 18.42 -35.77 9.79
#